data_AF-A0A3L7N716-F1
#
_entry.id   AF-A0A3L7N716-F1
#
_cell.length_a   1.000
_cell.length_b   1.000
_cell.length_c   1.000
_cell.angle_alpha   90.00
_cell.angle_beta   90.00
_cell.angle_gamma   90.00
#
_symmetry.space_group_name_H-M   'P 1'
#
loop_
_entity.id
_entity.type
_entity.pdbx_description
1 polymer ?
#
loop_
_entity_poly.entity_id
_entity_poly.type
_entity_poly.pdbx_seq_one_letter_code
_entity_poly.pdbx_strand_id
1 'polypeptide(L)'
;MNQTERLHKIDQLLNERKVVPLSVFLTELEVSAATFKRDLAHLRDRLHAPIVWDADARGYRFAPADKHAPAYALPGLWFNASEIHALLSMQHLLSNIDADILTRQIKPLQARL
;
A
#
# COMPACT_ATOMS: atom_id res chain seq x y z
N MET A 1 12.34 -0.33 -8.26
CA MET A 1 10.95 -0.13 -7.82
C MET A 1 10.23 0.87 -8.73
N ASN A 2 9.11 0.47 -9.32
CA ASN A 2 8.19 1.29 -10.11
C ASN A 2 7.49 2.35 -9.24
N GLN A 3 6.78 3.31 -9.85
CA GLN A 3 6.06 4.33 -9.10
C GLN A 3 4.93 3.73 -8.25
N THR A 4 4.09 2.85 -8.80
CA THR A 4 2.96 2.23 -8.07
C THR A 4 3.43 1.49 -6.82
N GLU A 5 4.50 0.70 -6.93
CA GLU A 5 5.15 -0.01 -5.81
C GLU A 5 5.62 0.97 -4.71
N ARG A 6 6.21 2.12 -5.09
CA ARG A 6 6.58 3.20 -4.17
C ARG A 6 5.38 3.85 -3.47
N LEU A 7 4.27 4.07 -4.18
CA LEU A 7 3.05 4.64 -3.58
C LEU A 7 2.47 3.69 -2.50
N HIS A 8 2.39 2.38 -2.79
CA HIS A 8 1.97 1.37 -1.80
C HIS A 8 2.94 1.26 -0.63
N LYS A 9 4.25 1.24 -0.86
CA LYS A 9 5.25 1.15 0.22
C LYS A 9 5.25 2.39 1.12
N ILE A 10 4.94 3.58 0.59
CA ILE A 10 4.73 4.80 1.41
C ILE A 10 3.51 4.64 2.32
N ASP A 11 2.38 4.22 1.78
CA ASP A 11 1.14 3.99 2.54
C ASP A 11 1.30 2.90 3.61
N GLN A 12 1.91 1.77 3.25
CA GLN A 12 2.23 0.68 4.19
C GLN A 12 3.03 1.21 5.39
N LEU A 13 4.11 1.96 5.13
CA LEU A 13 4.94 2.52 6.20
C LEU A 13 4.16 3.49 7.12
N LEU A 14 3.21 4.26 6.57
CA LEU A 14 2.36 5.19 7.34
C LEU A 14 1.23 4.49 8.11
N ASN A 15 0.76 3.33 7.64
CA ASN A 15 -0.22 2.50 8.33
C ASN A 15 0.44 1.65 9.43
N GLU A 16 1.62 1.07 9.18
CA GLU A 16 2.41 0.32 10.16
C GLU A 16 2.99 1.23 11.27
N ARG A 17 3.44 2.44 10.90
CA ARG A 17 4.15 3.35 11.81
C ARG A 17 3.42 4.69 11.88
N LYS A 18 2.89 5.01 13.06
CA LYS A 18 2.11 6.24 13.34
C LYS A 18 2.80 7.55 12.94
N VAL A 19 4.14 7.55 12.84
CA VAL A 19 4.97 8.63 12.28
C VAL A 19 6.18 8.00 11.57
N VAL A 20 6.54 8.50 10.39
CA VAL A 20 7.69 8.04 9.59
C VAL A 20 8.61 9.21 9.22
N PRO A 21 9.84 9.27 9.75
CA PRO A 21 10.84 10.27 9.36
C PRO A 21 11.21 10.17 7.87
N LEU A 22 11.55 11.31 7.23
CA LEU A 22 11.91 11.35 5.81
C LEU A 22 13.02 10.35 5.44
N SER A 23 14.05 10.21 6.28
CA SER A 23 15.16 9.28 6.06
C SER A 23 14.71 7.83 5.87
N VAL A 24 13.70 7.38 6.62
CA VAL A 24 13.14 6.02 6.50
C VAL A 24 12.58 5.80 5.10
N PHE A 25 11.84 6.77 4.54
CA PHE A 25 11.36 6.67 3.16
C PHE A 25 12.50 6.65 2.14
N LEU A 26 13.54 7.48 2.30
CA LEU A 26 14.65 7.50 1.32
C LEU A 26 15.43 6.17 1.32
N THR A 27 15.57 5.53 2.48
CA THR A 27 16.17 4.19 2.62
C THR A 27 15.26 3.08 2.13
N GLU A 28 14.02 2.99 2.60
CA GLU A 28 13.08 1.88 2.28
C GLU A 28 12.54 1.92 0.84
N LEU A 29 12.66 3.07 0.16
CA LEU A 29 12.23 3.24 -1.24
C LEU A 29 13.40 3.32 -2.22
N GLU A 30 14.64 3.48 -1.72
CA GLU A 30 15.87 3.70 -2.50
C GLU A 30 15.77 4.88 -3.49
N VAL A 31 15.19 6.02 -3.08
CA VAL A 31 15.01 7.20 -3.94
C VAL A 31 15.48 8.53 -3.34
N SER A 32 15.69 9.51 -4.22
CA SER A 32 15.94 10.91 -3.83
C SER A 32 14.73 11.56 -3.14
N ALA A 33 15.00 12.57 -2.30
CA ALA A 33 13.95 13.40 -1.69
C ALA A 33 13.08 14.14 -2.72
N ALA A 34 13.59 14.42 -3.92
CA ALA A 34 12.81 15.00 -5.02
C ALA A 34 11.82 13.99 -5.60
N THR A 35 12.21 12.71 -5.73
CA THR A 35 11.34 11.62 -6.15
C THR A 35 10.23 11.40 -5.12
N PHE A 36 10.60 11.24 -3.84
CA PHE A 36 9.64 11.07 -2.73
C PHE A 36 8.63 12.22 -2.67
N LYS A 37 9.05 13.48 -2.85
CA LYS A 37 8.11 14.62 -2.91
C LYS A 37 7.10 14.52 -4.06
N ARG A 38 7.48 13.97 -5.22
CA ARG A 38 6.57 13.76 -6.37
C ARG A 38 5.59 12.62 -6.10
N ASP A 39 6.03 11.56 -5.43
CA ASP A 39 5.18 10.44 -5.01
C ASP A 39 4.18 10.86 -3.93
N LEU A 40 4.65 11.63 -2.93
CA LEU A 40 3.81 12.21 -1.89
C LEU A 40 2.78 13.21 -2.44
N ALA A 41 3.16 14.02 -3.44
CA ALA A 41 2.20 14.86 -4.17
C ALA A 41 1.17 14.00 -4.93
N HIS A 42 1.58 12.93 -5.61
CA HIS A 42 0.64 12.03 -6.28
C HIS A 42 -0.38 11.41 -5.30
N LEU A 43 0.06 10.93 -4.14
CA LEU A 43 -0.81 10.41 -3.09
C LEU A 43 -1.85 11.46 -2.64
N ARG A 44 -1.43 12.69 -2.38
CA ARG A 44 -2.29 13.77 -1.84
C ARG A 44 -3.22 14.38 -2.91
N ASP A 45 -2.70 14.60 -4.11
CA ASP A 45 -3.36 15.38 -5.15
C ASP A 45 -4.23 14.52 -6.08
N ARG A 46 -3.92 13.22 -6.25
CA ARG A 46 -4.64 12.29 -7.13
C ARG A 46 -5.45 11.23 -6.39
N LEU A 47 -4.99 10.81 -5.21
CA LEU A 47 -5.66 9.79 -4.39
C LEU A 47 -6.26 10.36 -3.11
N HIS A 48 -6.12 11.67 -2.85
CA HIS A 48 -6.63 12.37 -1.67
C HIS A 48 -6.12 11.81 -0.33
N ALA A 49 -4.91 11.24 -0.32
CA ALA A 49 -4.28 10.72 0.89
C ALA A 49 -4.08 11.83 1.94
N PRO A 50 -4.60 11.70 3.18
CA PRO A 50 -4.58 12.75 4.19
C PRO A 50 -3.22 12.79 4.92
N ILE A 51 -2.12 12.81 4.18
CA ILE A 51 -0.76 12.76 4.72
C ILE A 51 -0.32 14.18 5.10
N VAL A 52 0.22 14.34 6.30
CA VAL A 52 0.74 15.58 6.88
C VAL A 52 2.16 15.40 7.40
N TRP A 53 2.92 16.50 7.47
CA TRP A 53 4.18 16.55 8.20
C TRP A 53 3.92 16.97 9.64
N ASP A 54 4.43 16.20 10.58
CA ASP A 54 4.43 16.50 12.00
C ASP A 54 5.79 17.11 12.38
N ALA A 55 5.77 18.35 12.88
CA ALA A 55 6.99 19.09 13.23
C ALA A 55 7.61 18.58 14.54
N ASP A 56 6.79 18.21 15.51
CA ASP A 56 7.22 17.80 16.85
C ASP A 56 7.78 16.37 16.82
N ALA A 57 7.08 15.46 16.12
CA ALA A 57 7.52 14.09 15.89
C ALA A 57 8.50 13.95 14.70
N ARG A 58 8.78 15.05 13.99
CA ARG A 58 9.75 15.16 12.87
C ARG A 58 9.59 14.09 11.78
N GLY A 59 8.36 13.81 11.39
CA GLY A 59 8.04 12.81 10.37
C GLY A 59 6.67 13.00 9.73
N TYR A 60 6.38 12.21 8.70
CA TYR A 60 5.07 12.18 8.06
C TYR A 60 4.13 11.22 8.78
N ARG A 61 2.83 11.55 8.82
CA ARG A 61 1.77 10.67 9.29
C ARG A 61 0.47 10.93 8.54
N PHE A 62 -0.50 10.01 8.65
CA PHE A 62 -1.88 10.36 8.35
C PHE A 62 -2.42 11.37 9.38
N ALA A 63 -3.19 12.33 8.90
CA ALA A 63 -3.98 13.23 9.74
C ALA A 63 -5.07 12.45 10.49
N PRO A 64 -5.61 12.99 11.60
CA PRO A 64 -6.82 12.45 12.22
C PRO A 64 -7.95 12.33 11.19
N ALA A 65 -8.77 11.28 11.30
CA ALA A 65 -9.87 11.03 10.39
C ALA A 65 -10.94 12.14 10.49
N ASP A 66 -11.00 13.01 9.48
CA ASP A 66 -12.07 13.99 9.30
C ASP A 66 -13.29 13.31 8.65
N LYS A 67 -14.48 13.56 9.21
CA LYS A 67 -15.76 13.04 8.72
C LYS A 67 -16.26 13.76 7.46
N HIS A 68 -15.65 14.90 7.11
CA HIS A 68 -15.99 15.70 5.93
C HIS A 68 -14.99 15.59 4.79
N ALA A 69 -13.86 14.91 5.00
CA ALA A 69 -12.87 14.62 3.96
C ALA A 69 -13.33 13.45 3.06
N PRO A 70 -12.89 13.38 1.79
CA PRO A 70 -13.04 12.19 0.96
C PRO A 70 -12.42 10.96 1.66
N ALA A 71 -13.10 9.81 1.58
CA ALA A 71 -12.60 8.58 2.16
C ALA A 71 -11.37 8.08 1.39
N TYR A 72 -10.18 8.28 1.97
CA TYR A 72 -8.94 7.75 1.39
C TYR A 72 -8.85 6.23 1.57
N ALA A 73 -8.70 5.54 0.44
CA ALA A 73 -8.13 4.21 0.37
C ALA A 73 -7.29 4.14 -0.90
N LEU A 74 -6.08 3.59 -0.81
CA LEU A 74 -5.40 3.06 -2.00
C LEU A 74 -6.24 1.87 -2.51
N PRO A 75 -6.60 1.81 -3.81
CA PRO A 75 -7.31 0.66 -4.35
C PRO A 75 -6.50 -0.62 -4.12
N GLY A 76 -7.17 -1.68 -3.69
CA GLY A 76 -6.50 -2.91 -3.25
C GLY A 76 -5.71 -3.60 -4.37
N LEU A 77 -4.53 -4.12 -4.00
CA LEU A 77 -3.78 -5.14 -4.73
C LEU A 77 -3.45 -4.82 -6.20
N TRP A 78 -2.63 -3.79 -6.43
CA TRP A 78 -1.92 -3.59 -7.71
C TRP A 78 -0.74 -4.57 -7.82
N PHE A 79 -1.04 -5.86 -7.99
CA PHE A 79 -0.03 -6.90 -8.15
C PHE A 79 0.93 -6.60 -9.32
N ASN A 80 2.24 -6.77 -9.10
CA ASN A 80 3.20 -6.81 -10.20
C ASN A 80 3.09 -8.13 -10.99
N ALA A 81 3.73 -8.22 -12.17
CA ALA A 81 3.60 -9.40 -13.04
C ALA A 81 4.03 -10.72 -12.38
N SER A 82 5.04 -10.69 -11.49
CA SER A 82 5.50 -11.86 -10.74
C SER A 82 4.51 -12.26 -9.65
N GLU A 83 3.83 -11.29 -9.02
CA GLU A 83 2.79 -11.52 -8.02
C GLU A 83 1.50 -12.04 -8.66
N ILE A 84 1.08 -11.52 -9.82
CA ILE A 84 -0.02 -12.09 -10.61
C ILE A 84 0.30 -13.54 -10.97
N HIS A 85 1.52 -13.80 -11.46
CA HIS A 85 1.96 -15.16 -11.78
C HIS A 85 1.96 -16.07 -10.54
N ALA A 86 2.42 -15.59 -9.39
CA ALA A 86 2.40 -16.34 -8.13
C ALA A 86 0.95 -16.62 -7.67
N LEU A 87 0.05 -15.64 -7.75
CA LEU A 87 -1.35 -15.79 -7.36
C LEU A 87 -2.08 -16.79 -8.27
N LEU A 88 -1.88 -16.71 -9.59
CA LEU A 88 -2.43 -17.67 -10.56
C LEU A 88 -1.82 -19.07 -10.39
N SER A 89 -0.51 -19.17 -10.12
CA SER A 89 0.15 -20.44 -9.83
C SER A 89 -0.41 -21.07 -8.56
N MET A 90 -0.60 -20.28 -7.49
CA MET A 90 -1.21 -20.72 -6.25
C MET A 90 -2.66 -21.15 -6.46
N GLN A 91 -3.46 -20.37 -7.22
CA GLN A 91 -4.84 -20.73 -7.57
C GLN A 91 -4.90 -22.05 -8.36
N HIS A 92 -3.98 -22.27 -9.31
CA HIS A 92 -3.93 -23.50 -10.10
C HIS A 92 -3.47 -24.71 -9.28
N LEU A 93 -2.48 -24.55 -8.41
CA LEU A 93 -2.06 -25.60 -7.48
C LEU A 93 -3.20 -25.96 -6.50
N LEU A 94 -3.93 -24.96 -6.00
CA LEU A 94 -5.09 -25.16 -5.12
C LEU A 94 -6.29 -25.80 -5.84
N SER A 95 -6.55 -25.46 -7.11
CA SER A 95 -7.63 -26.11 -7.88
C SER A 95 -7.36 -27.57 -8.20
N ASN A 96 -6.10 -28.01 -8.07
CA ASN A 96 -5.67 -29.39 -8.28
C ASN A 96 -5.56 -30.18 -6.96
N ILE A 97 -5.97 -29.60 -5.82
CA ILE A 97 -6.01 -30.25 -4.50
C ILE A 97 -7.46 -30.38 -4.06
N ASP A 98 -8.02 -31.59 -4.14
CA ASP A 98 -9.35 -31.93 -3.63
C ASP A 98 -9.41 -31.88 -2.09
N ALA A 99 -9.50 -30.67 -1.55
CA ALA A 99 -9.66 -30.40 -0.13
C ALA A 99 -10.75 -29.34 0.11
N ASP A 100 -12.00 -29.79 0.27
CA ASP A 100 -13.20 -29.00 0.57
C ASP A 100 -13.07 -28.11 1.84
N ILE A 101 -12.02 -28.29 2.64
CA ILE A 101 -11.63 -27.42 3.75
C ILE A 101 -10.91 -26.14 3.27
N LEU A 102 -9.97 -26.25 2.32
CA LEU A 102 -9.21 -25.10 1.80
C LEU A 102 -10.11 -24.15 1.00
N THR A 103 -11.01 -24.69 0.17
CA THR A 103 -11.95 -23.92 -0.65
C THR A 103 -12.82 -22.96 0.18
N ARG A 104 -13.14 -23.32 1.43
CA ARG A 104 -13.89 -22.48 2.37
C ARG A 104 -13.06 -21.35 2.98
N GLN A 105 -11.77 -21.54 3.23
CA GLN A 105 -10.89 -20.50 3.80
C GLN A 105 -10.37 -19.50 2.76
N ILE A 106 -10.39 -19.85 1.46
CA ILE A 106 -9.81 -19.02 0.39
C ILE A 106 -10.86 -18.15 -0.34
N LYS A 107 -12.15 -18.50 -0.28
CA LYS A 107 -13.26 -17.65 -0.75
C LYS A 107 -13.21 -16.18 -0.27
N PRO A 108 -12.88 -15.85 1.00
CA PRO A 108 -12.74 -14.47 1.46
C PRO A 108 -11.60 -13.67 0.83
N LEU A 109 -10.59 -14.35 0.26
CA LEU A 109 -9.49 -13.71 -0.49
C LEU A 109 -9.89 -13.47 -1.94
N GLN A 110 -10.59 -14.43 -2.56
CA GLN A 110 -11.16 -14.25 -3.91
C GLN A 110 -12.21 -13.12 -3.95
N ALA A 111 -12.98 -12.93 -2.87
CA ALA A 111 -13.94 -11.84 -2.72
C ALA A 111 -13.30 -10.47 -2.35
N ARG A 112 -11.97 -10.35 -2.47
CA ARG A 112 -11.17 -9.13 -2.27
C ARG A 112 -10.28 -8.79 -3.49
N LEU A 113 -10.49 -9.52 -4.59
CA LEU A 113 -10.03 -9.19 -5.93
C LEU A 113 -11.12 -8.39 -6.66
#